data_AF-A0A953WTC2-F1
#
_entry.id   AF-A0A953WTC2-F1
#
_cell.length_a   1.000
_cell.length_b   1.000
_cell.length_c   1.000
_cell.angle_alpha   90.00
_cell.angle_beta   90.00
_cell.angle_gamma   90.00
#
_symmetry.space_group_name_H-M   'P 1'
#
loop_
_entity.id
_entity.type
_entity.pdbx_description
1 polymer ?
#
loop_
_entity_poly.entity_id
_entity_poly.type
_entity_poly.pdbx_seq_one_letter_code
_entity_poly.pdbx_strand_id
1 'polypeptide(L)'
;TIAKKVKRRLTSELRRLAVLLRRLIFLMALSMEFAPAASREGRNWFRPDDTTPKARRLIFRLAPAPSGPFPDSLRPVAHIPQPGPVDAAPVTARWHAMLDVLKHARRRATRLARTLQRWQATGVAKPYVLPMARTHRLTPELGLIAGAFTLLINQALTRWPDTG
;
A
#
# COMPACT_ATOMS: atom_id res chain seq x y z
N THR A 1 -15.90 -23.22 1.97
CA THR A 1 -14.83 -23.17 0.94
C THR A 1 -15.40 -22.66 -0.38
N ILE A 2 -14.59 -22.08 -1.27
CA ILE A 2 -15.05 -21.49 -2.55
C ILE A 2 -14.20 -21.99 -3.72
N ALA A 3 -14.78 -21.99 -4.93
CA ALA A 3 -14.04 -22.34 -6.15
C ALA A 3 -12.88 -21.36 -6.41
N LYS A 4 -11.75 -21.86 -6.91
CA LYS A 4 -10.54 -21.06 -7.20
C LYS A 4 -10.80 -19.88 -8.16
N LYS A 5 -11.63 -20.09 -9.19
CA LYS A 5 -12.03 -19.03 -10.14
C LYS A 5 -12.80 -17.90 -9.42
N VAL A 6 -13.75 -18.25 -8.54
CA VAL A 6 -14.53 -17.30 -7.75
C VAL A 6 -13.63 -16.51 -6.82
N LYS A 7 -12.73 -17.18 -6.08
CA LYS A 7 -11.73 -16.53 -5.22
C LYS A 7 -10.89 -15.51 -5.98
N ARG A 8 -10.40 -15.87 -7.18
CA ARG A 8 -9.57 -14.98 -8.02
C ARG A 8 -10.35 -13.74 -8.45
N ARG A 9 -11.60 -13.93 -8.90
CA ARG A 9 -12.49 -12.82 -9.29
C ARG A 9 -12.75 -11.88 -8.11
N LEU A 10 -13.23 -12.41 -6.99
CA LEU A 10 -13.51 -11.63 -5.76
C LEU A 10 -12.27 -10.88 -5.26
N THR A 11 -11.11 -11.53 -5.23
CA THR A 11 -9.87 -10.89 -4.81
C THR A 11 -9.49 -9.74 -5.75
N SER A 12 -9.69 -9.90 -7.06
CA SER A 12 -9.41 -8.84 -8.02
C SER A 12 -10.34 -7.65 -7.86
N GLU A 13 -11.64 -7.87 -7.64
CA GLU A 13 -12.60 -6.80 -7.39
C GLU A 13 -12.33 -6.10 -6.05
N LEU A 14 -12.06 -6.86 -4.99
CA LEU A 14 -11.65 -6.31 -3.69
C LEU A 14 -10.40 -5.45 -3.79
N ARG A 15 -9.43 -5.82 -4.63
CA ARG A 15 -8.23 -5.00 -4.86
C ARG A 15 -8.61 -3.68 -5.53
N ARG A 16 -9.48 -3.71 -6.53
CA ARG A 16 -9.96 -2.50 -7.23
C ARG A 16 -10.71 -1.57 -6.29
N LEU A 17 -11.70 -2.09 -5.56
CA LEU A 17 -12.47 -1.32 -4.57
C LEU A 17 -11.56 -0.72 -3.50
N ALA A 18 -10.56 -1.46 -3.03
CA ALA A 18 -9.60 -0.95 -2.06
C ALA A 18 -8.74 0.20 -2.61
N VAL A 19 -8.47 0.27 -3.92
CA VAL A 19 -7.77 1.43 -4.52
C VAL A 19 -8.69 2.64 -4.51
N LEU A 20 -9.94 2.49 -4.97
CA LEU A 20 -10.92 3.58 -5.02
C LEU A 20 -11.20 4.15 -3.61
N LEU A 21 -11.43 3.26 -2.64
CA LEU A 21 -11.68 3.65 -1.25
C LEU A 21 -10.52 4.44 -0.64
N ARG A 22 -9.27 4.01 -0.89
CA ARG A 22 -8.10 4.75 -0.41
C ARG A 22 -8.01 6.14 -1.03
N ARG A 23 -8.27 6.26 -2.34
CA ARG A 23 -8.26 7.56 -3.04
C ARG A 23 -9.34 8.48 -2.52
N LEU A 24 -10.54 7.97 -2.27
CA LEU A 24 -11.62 8.74 -1.69
C LEU A 24 -11.23 9.27 -0.30
N ILE A 25 -10.71 8.41 0.57
CA ILE A 25 -10.23 8.83 1.90
C ILE A 25 -9.09 9.84 1.79
N PHE A 26 -8.22 9.70 0.79
CA PHE A 26 -7.14 10.64 0.52
C PHE A 26 -7.68 12.02 0.12
N LEU A 27 -8.65 12.06 -0.80
CA LEU A 27 -9.31 13.31 -1.20
C LEU A 27 -10.01 13.97 -0.01
N MET A 28 -10.75 13.19 0.79
CA MET A 28 -11.36 13.68 2.02
C MET A 28 -10.33 14.24 3.00
N ALA A 29 -9.14 13.65 3.07
CA ALA A 29 -8.08 14.13 3.94
C ALA A 29 -7.48 15.46 3.44
N LEU A 30 -7.31 15.61 2.13
CA LEU A 30 -6.80 16.84 1.52
C LEU A 30 -7.77 18.00 1.62
N SER A 31 -9.07 17.74 1.70
CA SER A 31 -10.09 18.78 1.87
C SER A 31 -10.30 19.23 3.32
N MET A 32 -9.58 18.65 4.29
CA MET A 32 -9.70 19.01 5.69
C MET A 32 -8.60 19.99 6.11
N GLU A 33 -9.01 21.11 6.72
CA GLU A 33 -8.10 22.09 7.29
C GLU A 33 -7.94 21.86 8.80
N PHE A 34 -6.71 21.94 9.30
CA PHE A 34 -6.39 21.77 10.71
C PHE A 34 -5.40 22.85 11.18
N ALA A 35 -5.52 23.25 12.44
CA ALA A 35 -4.47 24.00 13.13
C ALA A 35 -3.12 23.25 13.03
N PRO A 36 -1.97 23.97 12.99
CA PRO A 36 -0.64 23.37 12.88
C PRO A 36 -0.46 22.23 13.89
N ALA A 37 -0.20 21.02 13.39
CA ALA A 37 -0.01 19.86 14.25
C ALA A 37 1.29 20.03 15.06
N ALA A 38 1.17 20.02 16.39
CA ALA A 38 2.35 20.01 17.27
C ALA A 38 3.28 18.85 16.88
N SER A 39 4.57 19.16 16.73
CA SER A 39 5.60 18.16 16.49
C SER A 39 5.56 17.14 17.62
N ARG A 40 5.29 15.88 17.29
CA ARG A 40 5.51 14.78 18.22
C ARG A 40 6.90 14.26 17.93
N GLU A 41 7.77 14.35 18.91
CA GLU A 41 9.04 13.62 18.88
C GLU A 41 8.77 12.18 18.48
N GLY A 42 9.45 11.75 17.41
CA GLY A 42 9.29 10.40 16.88
C GLY A 42 9.67 9.41 17.97
N ARG A 43 8.70 8.63 18.45
CA ARG A 43 9.03 7.42 19.22
C ARG A 43 9.70 6.45 18.25
N ASN A 44 11.02 6.39 18.34
CA ASN A 44 11.85 5.49 17.57
C ASN A 44 11.65 4.05 18.06
N TRP A 45 10.65 3.36 17.52
CA TRP A 45 10.50 1.90 17.66
C TRP A 45 11.65 1.12 17.02
N PHE A 46 12.49 1.81 16.24
CA PHE A 46 13.69 1.33 15.57
C PHE A 46 14.95 1.94 16.17
N ARG A 47 15.04 2.15 17.49
CA ARG A 47 16.38 2.32 18.08
C ARG A 47 17.03 0.92 18.03
N PRO A 48 18.01 0.65 17.17
CA PRO A 48 18.77 -0.57 17.27
C PRO A 48 19.53 -0.48 18.60
N ASP A 49 19.57 -1.55 19.38
CA ASP A 49 20.62 -1.65 20.42
C ASP A 49 21.98 -1.52 19.74
N ASP A 50 22.90 -0.82 20.40
CA ASP A 50 24.29 -0.62 19.99
C ASP A 50 25.02 -1.97 19.89
N THR A 51 24.75 -2.72 18.84
CA THR A 51 25.56 -3.83 18.36
C THR A 51 26.14 -3.40 17.03
N THR A 52 27.40 -3.00 17.08
CA THR A 52 28.19 -2.54 15.94
C THR A 52 28.00 -3.46 14.72
N PRO A 53 27.42 -2.97 13.61
CA PRO A 53 27.33 -3.77 12.40
C PRO A 53 28.73 -3.89 11.78
N LYS A 54 29.32 -5.09 11.81
CA LYS A 54 30.55 -5.38 11.07
C LYS A 54 30.32 -5.09 9.59
N ALA A 55 31.05 -4.11 9.06
CA ALA A 55 31.07 -3.79 7.64
C ALA A 55 31.47 -5.04 6.83
N ARG A 56 30.50 -5.67 6.16
CA ARG A 56 30.80 -6.70 5.16
C ARG A 56 31.40 -5.97 3.97
N ARG A 57 32.73 -6.00 3.85
CA ARG A 57 33.43 -5.59 2.62
C ARG A 57 32.92 -6.46 1.47
N LEU A 58 32.03 -5.90 0.65
CA LEU A 58 31.64 -6.48 -0.63
C LEU A 58 32.81 -6.30 -1.59
N ILE A 59 33.67 -7.31 -1.66
CA ILE A 59 34.74 -7.40 -2.66
C ILE A 59 34.12 -8.00 -3.92
N PHE A 60 34.30 -7.33 -5.06
CA PHE A 60 33.90 -7.85 -6.36
C PHE A 60 34.80 -9.05 -6.71
N ARG A 61 34.30 -10.27 -6.53
CA ARG A 61 35.02 -11.50 -6.90
C ARG A 61 34.62 -11.88 -8.33
N LEU A 62 35.60 -12.01 -9.21
CA LEU A 62 35.41 -12.43 -10.61
C LEU A 62 35.07 -13.92 -10.75
N ALA A 63 35.45 -14.73 -9.75
CA ALA A 63 35.06 -16.13 -9.70
C ALA A 63 33.69 -16.27 -9.01
N PRO A 64 32.75 -17.05 -9.58
CA PRO A 64 31.52 -17.39 -8.89
C PRO A 64 31.84 -18.10 -7.58
N ALA A 65 31.05 -17.84 -6.54
CA ALA A 65 31.22 -18.54 -5.27
C ALA A 65 31.09 -20.06 -5.50
N PRO A 66 31.95 -20.89 -4.87
CA PRO A 66 31.82 -22.34 -4.99
C PRO A 66 30.41 -22.75 -4.57
N SER A 67 29.77 -23.61 -5.37
CA SER A 67 28.38 -24.03 -5.13
C SER A 67 28.30 -24.73 -3.78
N GLY A 68 27.64 -24.09 -2.81
CA GLY A 68 27.25 -24.73 -1.56
C GLY A 68 26.19 -25.81 -1.78
N PRO A 69 25.88 -26.62 -0.75
CA PRO A 69 24.77 -27.56 -0.81
C PRO A 69 23.50 -26.85 -1.28
N PHE A 70 22.81 -27.46 -2.24
CA PHE A 70 21.62 -26.87 -2.84
C PHE A 70 20.59 -26.55 -1.75
N PRO A 71 20.16 -25.28 -1.59
CA PRO A 71 19.23 -24.91 -0.54
C PRO A 71 17.96 -25.74 -0.64
N ASP A 72 17.51 -26.32 0.47
CA ASP A 72 16.24 -27.05 0.51
C ASP A 72 15.05 -26.18 0.07
N SER A 73 15.15 -24.85 0.22
CA SER A 73 14.17 -23.87 -0.25
C SER A 73 14.06 -23.75 -1.77
N LEU A 74 15.08 -24.19 -2.51
CA LEU A 74 15.10 -24.22 -3.97
C LEU A 74 14.75 -25.62 -4.51
N ARG A 75 14.55 -26.62 -3.64
CA ARG A 75 14.08 -27.94 -4.07
C ARG A 75 12.68 -27.76 -4.66
N PRO A 76 12.46 -28.20 -5.91
CA PRO A 76 11.13 -28.13 -6.49
C PRO A 76 10.21 -28.97 -5.62
N VAL A 77 9.26 -28.31 -4.96
CA VAL A 77 8.18 -28.99 -4.25
C VAL A 77 7.41 -29.77 -5.32
N ALA A 78 7.54 -31.10 -5.31
CA ALA A 78 6.87 -32.01 -6.26
C ALA A 78 5.33 -31.99 -6.14
N HIS A 79 4.79 -31.25 -5.16
CA HIS A 79 3.36 -31.04 -5.02
C HIS A 79 2.86 -30.03 -6.07
N ILE A 80 2.44 -30.55 -7.22
CA ILE A 80 1.53 -29.82 -8.11
C ILE A 80 0.25 -29.55 -7.29
N PRO A 81 -0.13 -28.28 -7.03
CA PRO A 81 -1.32 -28.00 -6.24
C PRO A 81 -2.54 -28.51 -7.00
N GLN A 82 -3.19 -29.56 -6.49
CA GLN A 82 -4.42 -30.06 -7.09
C GLN A 82 -5.51 -28.96 -7.03
N PRO A 83 -6.32 -28.82 -8.08
CA PRO A 83 -7.40 -27.83 -8.12
C PRO A 83 -8.53 -28.20 -7.14
N GLY A 84 -8.33 -27.90 -5.87
CA GLY A 84 -9.33 -28.08 -4.81
C GLY A 84 -10.09 -26.80 -4.43
N PRO A 85 -11.21 -26.92 -3.71
CA PRO A 85 -11.88 -25.80 -3.06
C PRO A 85 -10.89 -25.03 -2.17
N VAL A 86 -10.86 -23.70 -2.32
CA VAL A 86 -9.93 -22.84 -1.60
C VAL A 86 -10.66 -22.22 -0.41
N ASP A 87 -9.95 -22.02 0.70
CA ASP A 87 -10.48 -21.31 1.85
C ASP A 87 -10.92 -19.87 1.48
N ALA A 88 -12.12 -19.55 1.95
CA ALA A 88 -12.83 -18.29 1.74
C ALA A 88 -12.53 -17.28 2.85
N ALA A 89 -12.10 -17.73 4.04
CA ALA A 89 -11.82 -16.88 5.19
C ALA A 89 -10.98 -15.62 4.85
N PRO A 90 -9.88 -15.68 4.07
CA PRO A 90 -9.09 -14.47 3.76
C PRO A 90 -9.84 -13.44 2.89
N VAL A 91 -10.76 -13.90 2.03
CA VAL A 91 -11.57 -13.00 1.20
C VAL A 91 -12.60 -12.29 2.08
N THR A 92 -13.27 -13.05 2.95
CA THR A 92 -14.25 -12.53 3.90
C THR A 92 -13.62 -11.56 4.90
N ALA A 93 -12.44 -11.88 5.44
CA ALA A 93 -11.71 -10.99 6.35
C ALA A 93 -11.35 -9.66 5.67
N ARG A 94 -10.89 -9.70 4.41
CA ARG A 94 -10.59 -8.49 3.63
C ARG A 94 -11.83 -7.66 3.35
N TRP A 95 -12.96 -8.30 3.07
CA TRP A 95 -14.24 -7.61 2.89
C TRP A 95 -14.68 -6.89 4.17
N HIS A 96 -14.64 -7.56 5.32
CA HIS A 96 -14.93 -6.97 6.63
C HIS A 96 -14.01 -5.78 6.94
N ALA A 97 -12.71 -5.91 6.68
CA ALA A 97 -11.76 -4.80 6.85
C ALA A 97 -12.11 -3.59 5.96
N MET A 98 -12.59 -3.83 4.73
CA MET A 98 -13.00 -2.75 3.83
C MET A 98 -14.29 -2.06 4.30
N LEU A 99 -15.25 -2.84 4.82
CA LEU A 99 -16.45 -2.29 5.47
C LEU A 99 -16.11 -1.48 6.71
N ASP A 100 -15.17 -1.93 7.54
CA ASP A 100 -14.71 -1.17 8.70
C ASP A 100 -14.04 0.15 8.32
N VAL A 101 -13.30 0.16 7.20
CA VAL A 101 -12.73 1.38 6.64
C VAL A 101 -13.82 2.36 6.21
N LEU A 102 -14.88 1.88 5.55
CA LEU A 102 -16.02 2.71 5.16
C LEU A 102 -16.76 3.28 6.37
N LYS A 103 -17.07 2.44 7.37
CA LYS A 103 -17.76 2.87 8.61
C LYS A 103 -17.01 3.98 9.34
N HIS A 104 -15.68 3.95 9.30
CA HIS A 104 -14.82 4.91 9.99
C HIS A 104 -14.09 5.86 9.03
N ALA A 105 -14.63 6.10 7.83
CA ALA A 105 -13.96 6.85 6.75
C ALA A 105 -13.51 8.24 7.20
N ARG A 106 -14.39 9.02 7.84
CA ARG A 106 -14.06 10.38 8.33
C ARG A 106 -12.91 10.34 9.34
N ARG A 107 -12.97 9.46 10.34
CA ARG A 107 -11.90 9.30 11.34
C ARG A 107 -10.56 8.94 10.69
N ARG A 108 -10.57 8.09 9.67
CA ARG A 108 -9.37 7.69 8.91
C ARG A 108 -8.84 8.85 8.06
N ALA A 109 -9.71 9.61 7.40
CA ALA A 109 -9.33 10.81 6.66
C ALA A 109 -8.70 11.86 7.58
N THR A 110 -9.28 12.13 8.76
CA THR A 110 -8.70 13.05 9.77
C THR A 110 -7.31 12.61 10.21
N ARG A 111 -7.11 11.30 10.45
CA ARG A 111 -5.79 10.77 10.80
C ARG A 111 -4.79 10.95 9.66
N LEU A 112 -5.20 10.67 8.43
CA LEU A 112 -4.37 10.84 7.24
C LEU A 112 -3.97 12.31 7.04
N ALA A 113 -4.92 13.23 7.14
CA ALA A 113 -4.66 14.67 6.98
C ALA A 113 -3.64 15.18 8.01
N ARG A 114 -3.77 14.78 9.28
CA ARG A 114 -2.77 15.09 10.32
C ARG A 114 -1.40 14.47 10.05
N THR A 115 -1.33 13.36 9.34
CA THR A 115 -0.06 12.75 8.93
C THR A 115 0.55 13.54 7.78
N LEU A 116 -0.25 13.92 6.79
CA LEU A 116 0.21 14.75 5.66
C LEU A 116 0.73 16.11 6.14
N GLN A 117 0.01 16.78 7.04
CA GLN A 117 0.44 18.05 7.63
C GLN A 117 1.79 17.92 8.35
N ARG A 118 2.01 16.80 9.05
CA ARG A 118 3.30 16.53 9.70
C ARG A 118 4.41 16.32 8.68
N TRP A 119 4.16 15.58 7.62
CA TRP A 119 5.10 15.38 6.52
C TRP A 119 5.49 16.70 5.84
N GLN A 120 4.51 17.58 5.61
CA GLN A 120 4.76 18.93 5.11
C GLN A 120 5.68 19.72 6.06
N ALA A 121 5.38 19.71 7.37
CA ALA A 121 6.18 20.41 8.36
C ALA A 121 7.62 19.86 8.50
N THR A 122 7.85 18.59 8.17
CA THR A 122 9.20 17.97 8.16
C THR A 122 9.93 18.12 6.84
N GLY A 123 9.31 18.74 5.82
CA GLY A 123 9.90 18.86 4.47
C GLY A 123 10.01 17.53 3.73
N VAL A 124 9.15 16.55 4.05
CA VAL A 124 9.11 15.28 3.31
C VAL A 124 8.60 15.52 1.89
N ALA A 125 9.20 14.81 0.93
CA ALA A 125 8.81 14.88 -0.47
C ALA A 125 7.30 14.64 -0.69
N LYS A 126 6.75 15.37 -1.65
CA LYS A 126 5.34 15.29 -2.06
C LYS A 126 4.95 13.85 -2.40
N PRO A 127 3.85 13.31 -1.83
CA PRO A 127 3.37 11.99 -2.21
C PRO A 127 2.87 11.98 -3.67
N TYR A 128 3.13 10.91 -4.41
CA TYR A 128 2.68 10.76 -5.79
C TYR A 128 1.69 9.60 -5.93
N VAL A 129 0.53 9.85 -6.54
CA VAL A 129 -0.49 8.82 -6.78
C VAL A 129 -0.49 8.41 -8.24
N LEU A 130 -0.06 7.16 -8.49
CA LEU A 130 -0.07 6.56 -9.82
C LEU A 130 -1.50 6.40 -10.36
N PRO A 131 -1.72 6.52 -11.68
CA PRO A 131 -2.97 6.15 -12.33
C PRO A 131 -3.39 4.71 -11.99
N MET A 132 -4.69 4.46 -11.92
CA MET A 132 -5.17 3.11 -11.59
C MET A 132 -4.89 2.17 -12.76
N ALA A 133 -4.24 1.04 -12.50
CA ALA A 133 -4.03 0.04 -13.54
C ALA A 133 -5.37 -0.62 -13.94
N ARG A 134 -5.51 -0.97 -15.22
CA ARG A 134 -6.65 -1.73 -15.78
C ARG A 134 -8.01 -1.03 -15.61
N THR A 135 -8.04 0.30 -15.72
CA THR A 135 -9.28 1.11 -15.70
C THR A 135 -10.27 0.67 -16.78
N HIS A 136 -9.80 0.20 -17.94
CA HIS A 136 -10.63 -0.35 -19.02
C HIS A 136 -11.48 -1.58 -18.63
N ARG A 137 -11.21 -2.21 -17.47
CA ARG A 137 -12.00 -3.35 -16.97
C ARG A 137 -13.12 -2.95 -16.02
N LEU A 138 -13.21 -1.66 -15.68
CA LEU A 138 -14.32 -1.10 -14.91
C LEU A 138 -15.48 -0.79 -15.85
N THR A 139 -16.66 -0.57 -15.28
CA THR A 139 -17.73 0.10 -16.03
C THR A 139 -17.24 1.48 -16.46
N PRO A 140 -17.73 2.03 -17.58
CA PRO A 140 -17.25 3.31 -18.13
C PRO A 140 -17.29 4.43 -17.09
N GLU A 141 -18.41 4.53 -16.36
CA GLU A 141 -18.63 5.51 -15.30
C GLU A 141 -17.59 5.39 -14.16
N LEU A 142 -17.37 4.16 -13.66
CA LEU A 142 -16.35 3.92 -12.62
C LEU A 142 -14.94 4.18 -13.14
N GLY A 143 -14.69 3.92 -14.43
CA GLY A 143 -13.42 4.22 -15.08
C GLY A 143 -13.12 5.71 -15.11
N LEU A 144 -14.12 6.52 -15.47
CA LEU A 144 -14.03 7.98 -15.45
C LEU A 144 -13.78 8.51 -14.03
N ILE A 145 -14.58 8.05 -13.06
CA ILE A 145 -14.42 8.44 -11.64
C ILE A 145 -13.02 8.05 -11.12
N ALA A 146 -12.54 6.85 -11.44
CA ALA A 146 -11.23 6.37 -11.02
C ALA A 146 -10.09 7.24 -11.58
N GLY A 147 -10.20 7.65 -12.84
CA GLY A 147 -9.27 8.58 -13.49
C GLY A 147 -9.32 9.97 -12.85
N ALA A 148 -10.53 10.52 -12.67
CA ALA A 148 -10.76 11.82 -12.04
C ALA A 148 -10.17 11.88 -10.63
N PHE A 149 -10.32 10.83 -9.81
CA PHE A 149 -9.72 10.80 -8.47
C PHE A 149 -8.20 10.94 -8.49
N THR A 150 -7.49 10.29 -9.43
CA THR A 150 -6.04 10.48 -9.54
C THR A 150 -5.71 11.93 -9.86
N LEU A 151 -6.41 12.52 -10.82
CA LEU A 151 -6.19 13.90 -11.24
C LEU A 151 -6.42 14.88 -10.08
N LEU A 152 -7.56 14.77 -9.40
CA LEU A 152 -7.93 15.64 -8.27
C LEU A 152 -6.93 15.54 -7.12
N ILE A 153 -6.43 14.33 -6.81
CA ILE A 153 -5.41 14.17 -5.76
C ILE A 153 -4.11 14.89 -6.18
N ASN A 154 -3.64 14.65 -7.40
CA ASN A 154 -2.39 15.24 -7.88
C ASN A 154 -2.48 16.78 -7.99
N GLN A 155 -3.64 17.31 -8.38
CA GLN A 155 -3.96 18.73 -8.38
C GLN A 155 -3.96 19.30 -6.97
N ALA A 156 -4.65 18.68 -6.01
CA ALA A 156 -4.66 19.17 -4.64
C ALA A 156 -3.27 19.12 -3.99
N LEU A 157 -2.42 18.17 -4.40
CA LEU A 157 -1.04 18.09 -3.95
C LEU A 157 -0.09 19.08 -4.64
N THR A 158 -0.50 19.89 -5.62
CA THR A 158 0.38 20.98 -6.13
C THR A 158 0.62 22.07 -5.08
N ARG A 159 -0.25 22.18 -4.07
CA ARG A 159 -0.07 23.06 -2.91
C ARG A 159 1.01 22.59 -1.94
N TRP A 160 1.60 21.41 -2.17
CA TRP A 160 2.70 20.93 -1.33
C TRP A 160 3.92 21.84 -1.54
N PRO A 161 4.58 22.32 -0.46
CA PRO A 161 5.74 23.17 -0.61
C PRO A 161 6.85 22.41 -1.34
N ASP A 162 7.49 23.07 -2.31
CA ASP A 162 8.67 22.54 -3.00
C ASP A 162 9.87 22.59 -2.05
N THR A 163 9.92 21.67 -1.10
CA THR A 163 11.16 21.38 -0.35
C THR A 163 12.00 20.44 -1.20
N GLY A 164 12.69 21.03 -2.18
CA GLY A 164 13.74 20.42 -2.99
C GLY A 164 15.00 21.25 -2.85
#